data_AF-A0A1Q5UC11-F1
#
_entry.id   AF-A0A1Q5UC11-F1
#
_cell.length_a   1.000
_cell.length_b   1.000
_cell.length_c   1.000
_cell.angle_alpha   90.00
_cell.angle_beta   90.00
_cell.angle_gamma   90.00
#
_symmetry.space_group_name_H-M   'P 1'
#
loop_
_entity.id
_entity.type
_entity.pdbx_description
1 polymer ?
#
loop_
_entity_poly.entity_id
_entity_poly.type
_entity_poly.pdbx_seq_one_letter_code
_entity_poly.pdbx_strand_id
1 'polypeptide(L)'
;MTKAASIPKDQYGGYASTWGEFDFGSTENDGWSGFDVSAIQAQYAQLEVQGMQICSALNKGLCSYITKGAKVVHNAYTTSTAELGGIGGNLLPGPVRLAVEIGFEE
;
A
#
# COMPACT_ATOMS: atom_id res chain seq x y z
N MET A 1 2.93 3.00 28.60
CA MET A 1 1.64 2.84 27.92
C MET A 1 1.60 3.83 26.79
N THR A 2 1.88 3.40 25.56
CA THR A 2 1.70 4.25 24.38
C THR A 2 0.20 4.50 24.23
N LYS A 3 -0.21 5.77 24.26
CA LYS A 3 -1.56 6.20 23.89
C LYS A 3 -1.88 5.53 22.54
N ALA A 4 -2.95 4.76 22.46
CA ALA A 4 -3.41 4.22 21.18
C ALA A 4 -3.65 5.41 20.24
N ALA A 5 -2.75 5.62 19.28
CA ALA A 5 -2.92 6.63 18.26
C ALA A 5 -4.10 6.16 17.40
N SER A 6 -5.17 6.94 17.35
CA SER A 6 -6.28 6.68 16.44
C SER A 6 -5.77 6.76 15.00
N ILE A 7 -6.27 5.88 14.12
CA ILE A 7 -6.02 5.99 12.68
C ILE A 7 -6.50 7.37 12.20
N PRO A 8 -5.68 8.15 11.47
CA PRO A 8 -6.09 9.47 11.01
C PRO A 8 -7.35 9.41 10.14
N LYS A 9 -8.18 10.45 10.23
CA LYS A 9 -9.38 10.61 9.42
C LYS A 9 -9.37 11.95 8.70
N ASP A 10 -9.99 12.00 7.53
CA ASP A 10 -10.26 13.24 6.81
C ASP A 10 -11.44 14.02 7.45
N GLN A 11 -11.77 15.16 6.84
CA GLN A 11 -12.89 16.01 7.28
C GLN A 11 -14.28 15.37 7.14
N TYR A 12 -14.40 14.28 6.39
CA TYR A 12 -15.64 13.52 6.18
C TYR A 12 -15.69 12.26 7.07
N GLY A 13 -14.63 11.99 7.82
CA GLY A 13 -14.51 10.84 8.72
C GLY A 13 -13.96 9.57 8.07
N GLY A 14 -13.53 9.62 6.80
CA GLY A 14 -12.86 8.53 6.09
C GLY A 14 -11.42 8.35 6.58
N TYR A 15 -10.89 7.12 6.59
CA TYR A 15 -9.52 6.88 7.04
C TYR A 15 -8.49 7.43 6.03
N ALA A 16 -7.71 8.39 6.50
CA ALA A 16 -6.75 9.14 5.71
C ALA A 16 -5.31 8.80 6.12
N SER A 17 -4.97 7.52 5.99
CA SER A 17 -3.66 6.94 6.26
C SER A 17 -3.01 6.40 4.98
N THR A 18 -1.80 5.88 5.09
CA THR A 18 -1.25 4.96 4.09
C THR A 18 -2.09 3.68 4.08
N TRP A 19 -2.42 3.18 2.90
CA TRP A 19 -3.17 1.95 2.69
C TRP A 19 -2.30 0.86 2.11
N GLY A 20 -2.56 -0.37 2.54
CA GLY A 20 -2.14 -1.57 1.82
C GLY A 20 -3.36 -2.11 1.07
N GLU A 21 -3.28 -2.14 -0.24
CA GLU A 21 -4.37 -2.54 -1.12
C GLU A 21 -4.05 -3.91 -1.73
N PHE A 22 -5.07 -4.77 -1.87
CA PHE A 22 -4.89 -6.16 -2.31
C PHE A 22 -6.11 -6.64 -3.10
N ASP A 23 -5.85 -7.39 -4.16
CA ASP A 23 -6.85 -8.13 -4.93
C ASP A 23 -6.33 -9.56 -5.14
N PHE A 24 -7.09 -10.58 -4.73
CA PHE A 24 -6.65 -11.99 -4.76
C PHE A 24 -7.47 -12.82 -5.72
N GLY A 25 -6.81 -13.40 -6.72
CA GLY A 25 -7.43 -14.35 -7.65
C GLY A 25 -8.56 -13.74 -8.47
N SER A 26 -8.40 -12.49 -8.89
CA SER A 26 -9.43 -11.68 -9.54
C SER A 26 -9.87 -12.30 -10.86
N THR A 27 -11.15 -12.70 -10.94
CA THR A 27 -11.72 -13.27 -12.16
C THR A 27 -11.79 -12.27 -13.30
N GLU A 28 -11.83 -10.97 -12.98
CA GLU A 28 -11.77 -9.89 -13.98
C GLU A 28 -10.37 -9.76 -14.60
N ASN A 29 -9.33 -10.22 -13.88
CA ASN A 29 -7.93 -10.20 -14.31
C ASN A 29 -7.38 -11.62 -14.55
N ASP A 30 -8.16 -12.50 -15.19
CA ASP A 30 -7.74 -13.87 -15.53
C ASP A 30 -7.20 -14.71 -14.35
N GLY A 31 -7.67 -14.43 -13.13
CA GLY A 31 -7.25 -15.09 -11.90
C GLY A 31 -5.95 -14.55 -11.29
N TRP A 32 -5.40 -13.45 -11.80
CA TRP A 32 -4.23 -12.80 -11.23
C TRP A 32 -4.52 -12.18 -9.87
N SER A 33 -3.48 -11.96 -9.09
CA SER A 33 -3.55 -11.21 -7.83
C SER A 33 -2.67 -9.96 -7.89
N GLY A 34 -3.13 -8.90 -7.24
CA GLY A 34 -2.44 -7.61 -7.13
C GLY A 34 -2.24 -7.21 -5.67
N PHE A 35 -1.19 -6.46 -5.40
CA PHE A 35 -1.05 -5.73 -4.13
C PHE A 35 -0.24 -4.47 -4.30
N ASP A 36 -0.50 -3.46 -3.47
CA ASP A 36 0.27 -2.22 -3.46
C ASP A 36 0.18 -1.49 -2.11
N VAL A 37 1.12 -0.58 -1.90
CA VAL A 37 1.07 0.44 -0.86
C VAL A 37 0.63 1.76 -1.51
N SER A 38 -0.28 2.48 -0.87
CA SER A 38 -0.88 3.70 -1.40
C SER A 38 -0.89 4.82 -0.37
N ALA A 39 -0.30 5.96 -0.73
CA ALA A 39 -0.31 7.19 0.07
C ALA A 39 -1.41 8.18 -0.34
N ILE A 40 -2.27 7.82 -1.29
CA ILE A 40 -3.24 8.73 -1.93
C ILE A 40 -4.14 9.40 -0.88
N GLN A 41 -4.75 8.62 0.01
CA GLN A 41 -5.70 9.13 1.00
C GLN A 41 -5.02 10.08 2.01
N ALA A 42 -3.84 9.72 2.51
CA ALA A 42 -3.06 10.60 3.39
C ALA A 42 -2.68 11.92 2.69
N GLN A 43 -2.22 11.84 1.44
CA GLN A 43 -1.80 13.02 0.68
C GLN A 43 -2.95 13.94 0.31
N TYR A 44 -4.11 13.42 -0.10
CA TYR A 44 -5.29 14.25 -0.35
C TYR A 44 -5.81 14.94 0.91
N ALA A 45 -5.74 14.26 2.06
CA ALA A 45 -6.09 14.86 3.35
C ALA A 45 -5.00 15.78 3.92
N GLN A 46 -3.86 15.94 3.23
CA GLN A 46 -2.70 16.71 3.70
C GLN A 46 -2.17 16.22 5.06
N LEU A 47 -2.25 14.91 5.30
CA LEU A 47 -1.73 14.25 6.50
C LEU A 47 -0.38 13.59 6.22
N GLU A 48 0.37 13.34 7.30
CA GLU A 48 1.64 12.64 7.20
C GLU A 48 1.42 11.23 6.61
N VAL A 49 2.28 10.83 5.68
CA VAL A 49 2.29 9.46 5.14
C VAL A 49 3.00 8.54 6.14
N GLN A 50 2.35 7.44 6.52
CA GLN A 50 2.95 6.41 7.38
C GLN A 50 3.80 5.47 6.52
N GLY A 51 4.94 5.00 7.07
CA GLY A 51 5.73 3.97 6.41
C GLY A 51 4.97 2.65 6.32
N MET A 52 5.06 1.96 5.18
CA MET A 52 4.51 0.62 4.97
C MET A 52 5.29 -0.10 3.86
N GLN A 53 5.53 -1.39 4.04
CA GLN A 53 6.02 -2.28 3.01
C GLN A 53 5.12 -3.51 2.90
N ILE A 54 4.84 -3.91 1.67
CA ILE A 54 4.24 -5.19 1.33
C ILE A 54 5.17 -5.88 0.33
N CYS A 55 5.52 -7.14 0.61
CA CYS A 55 6.30 -7.97 -0.30
C CYS A 55 5.63 -9.31 -0.52
N SER A 56 5.83 -9.90 -1.70
CA SER A 56 5.55 -11.32 -1.88
C SER A 56 6.53 -12.15 -1.06
N ALA A 57 6.00 -12.94 -0.14
CA ALA A 57 6.78 -13.86 0.65
C ALA A 57 7.20 -15.11 -0.15
N LEU A 58 6.74 -15.25 -1.39
CA LEU A 58 7.14 -16.29 -2.35
C LEU A 58 8.15 -15.77 -3.38
N ASN A 59 8.16 -14.46 -3.64
CA ASN A 59 9.13 -13.77 -4.48
C ASN A 59 9.60 -12.49 -3.77
N LYS A 60 10.71 -12.59 -3.02
CA LYS A 60 11.21 -11.49 -2.17
C LYS A 60 11.61 -10.22 -2.93
N GLY A 61 11.82 -10.30 -4.25
CA GLY A 61 12.13 -9.13 -5.07
C GLY A 61 10.90 -8.33 -5.49
N LEU A 62 9.69 -8.87 -5.28
CA LEU A 62 8.44 -8.20 -5.62
C LEU A 62 7.87 -7.53 -4.38
N CYS A 63 8.07 -6.23 -4.28
CA CYS A 63 7.60 -5.41 -3.17
C CYS A 63 6.93 -4.13 -3.66
N SER A 64 6.11 -3.56 -2.79
CA SER A 64 5.56 -2.22 -2.86
C SER A 64 5.80 -1.57 -1.50
N TYR A 65 6.40 -0.38 -1.46
CA TYR A 65 6.64 0.30 -0.18
C TYR A 65 6.71 1.81 -0.29
N ILE A 66 6.37 2.45 0.82
CA ILE A 66 6.51 3.89 1.05
C ILE A 66 7.12 4.06 2.43
N THR A 67 8.16 4.89 2.57
CA THR A 67 8.70 5.27 3.89
C THR A 67 7.98 6.49 4.46
N LYS A 68 8.14 6.75 5.76
CA LYS A 68 7.46 7.85 6.44
C LYS A 68 7.65 9.20 5.72
N GLY A 69 6.56 9.93 5.54
CA GLY A 69 6.54 11.20 4.81
C GLY A 69 6.74 11.06 3.31
N ALA A 70 6.62 9.85 2.76
CA ALA A 70 6.87 9.53 1.35
C ALA A 70 8.29 9.91 0.87
N LYS A 71 9.30 9.78 1.73
CA LYS A 71 10.71 10.06 1.37
C LYS A 71 11.21 9.13 0.28
N VAL A 72 10.80 7.86 0.34
CA VAL A 72 11.04 6.85 -0.67
C VAL A 72 9.70 6.23 -1.03
N VAL A 73 9.44 6.14 -2.33
CA VAL A 73 8.26 5.51 -2.92
C VAL A 73 8.77 4.49 -3.93
N HIS A 74 8.46 3.22 -3.71
CA HIS A 74 8.88 2.14 -4.59
C HIS A 74 7.68 1.29 -4.97
N ASN A 75 7.35 1.29 -6.25
CA ASN A 75 6.27 0.47 -6.80
C ASN A 75 4.96 0.64 -6.03
N ALA A 76 4.62 1.89 -5.69
CA ALA A 76 3.56 2.27 -4.77
C ALA A 76 2.86 3.54 -5.26
N TYR A 77 1.62 3.76 -4.83
CA TYR A 77 0.79 4.86 -5.30
C TYR A 77 0.97 6.16 -4.50
N THR A 78 1.01 7.27 -5.21
CA THR A 78 0.89 8.64 -4.69
C THR A 78 -0.20 9.37 -5.46
N THR A 79 -0.56 10.58 -5.04
CA THR A 79 -1.53 11.42 -5.77
C THR A 79 -1.12 11.70 -7.22
N SER A 80 0.18 11.70 -7.54
CA SER A 80 0.65 11.87 -8.93
C SER A 80 0.47 10.62 -9.81
N THR A 81 0.24 9.46 -9.22
CA THR A 81 0.05 8.19 -9.94
C THR A 81 -1.33 7.57 -9.74
N ALA A 82 -2.27 8.30 -9.13
CA ALA A 82 -3.59 7.81 -8.76
C ALA A 82 -4.43 7.26 -9.94
N GLU A 83 -4.19 7.77 -11.14
CA GLU A 83 -4.91 7.34 -12.36
C GLU A 83 -4.15 6.28 -13.16
N LEU A 84 -2.97 5.86 -12.70
CA LEU A 84 -2.17 4.83 -13.37
C LEU A 84 -2.60 3.44 -12.91
N GLY A 85 -2.61 2.49 -13.85
CA GLY A 85 -2.82 1.08 -13.51
C GLY A 85 -1.51 0.30 -13.42
N GLY A 86 -1.53 -0.82 -12.69
CA GLY A 86 -0.47 -1.83 -12.71
C GLY A 86 0.74 -1.54 -11.82
N ILE A 87 0.72 -0.48 -11.00
CA ILE A 87 1.73 -0.26 -9.96
C ILE A 87 1.46 -1.22 -8.81
N GLY A 88 2.53 -1.77 -8.23
CA GLY A 88 2.45 -2.78 -7.18
C GLY A 88 2.96 -4.14 -7.63
N GLY A 89 2.72 -5.15 -6.80
CA GLY A 89 3.02 -6.53 -7.10
C GLY A 89 1.93 -7.17 -7.93
N ASN A 90 2.27 -7.66 -9.12
CA ASN A 90 1.39 -8.46 -9.97
C ASN A 90 1.82 -9.93 -9.91
N LEU A 91 0.89 -10.81 -9.52
CA LEU A 91 1.13 -12.23 -9.30
C LEU A 91 0.25 -13.05 -10.23
N LEU A 92 0.88 -14.01 -10.92
CA LEU A 92 0.17 -15.01 -11.72
C LEU A 92 -0.86 -15.78 -10.88
N PRO A 93 -1.89 -16.35 -11.54
CA PRO A 93 -2.88 -17.17 -10.84
C PRO A 93 -2.22 -18.28 -10.01
N GLY A 94 -2.61 -18.37 -8.74
CA GLY A 94 -2.07 -19.35 -7.82
C GLY A 94 -2.00 -18.87 -6.37
N PRO A 95 -1.31 -19.61 -5.50
CA PRO A 95 -1.17 -19.26 -4.09
C PRO A 95 -0.45 -17.94 -3.89
N VAL A 96 -1.01 -17.09 -3.04
CA VAL A 96 -0.41 -15.81 -2.65
C VAL A 96 -0.06 -15.82 -1.16
N ARG A 97 1.12 -15.30 -0.83
CA ARG A 97 1.54 -15.05 0.54
C ARG A 97 2.27 -13.71 0.60
N LEU A 98 1.78 -12.80 1.43
CA LEU A 98 2.33 -11.46 1.56
C LEU A 98 2.95 -11.28 2.94
N ALA A 99 4.10 -10.65 2.99
CA ALA A 99 4.74 -10.17 4.21
C ALA A 99 4.54 -8.66 4.28
N VAL A 100 4.02 -8.18 5.41
CA VAL A 100 3.67 -6.77 5.59
C VAL A 100 4.41 -6.22 6.80
N GLU A 101 5.02 -5.06 6.62
CA GLU A 101 5.65 -4.27 7.67
C GLU A 101 4.97 -2.90 7.75
N ILE A 102 4.44 -2.58 8.94
CA ILE A 102 3.79 -1.30 9.24
C ILE A 102 4.80 -0.43 9.99
N GLY A 103 4.92 0.83 9.58
CA GLY A 103 5.96 1.73 10.09
C GLY A 103 7.33 1.46 9.46
N PHE A 104 7.37 0.94 8.23
CA PHE A 104 8.60 0.65 7.50
C PHE A 104 9.47 1.91 7.31
N GLU A 105 10.75 1.77 7.66
CA GLU A 105 11.82 2.72 7.40
C GLU A 105 12.95 1.92 6.72
N GLU A 106 13.60 2.47 5.69
CA GLU A 106 14.69 1.81 4.94
C GLU A 106 15.99 1.70 5.75
#